data_AF-A9VJZ7-F1
#
_entry.id   AF-A9VJZ7-F1
#
_cell.length_a   1.000
_cell.length_b   1.000
_cell.length_c   1.000
_cell.angle_alpha   90.00
_cell.angle_beta   90.00
_cell.angle_gamma   90.00
#
_symmetry.space_group_name_H-M   'P 1'
#
loop_
_entity.id
_entity.type
_entity.pdbx_description
1 polymer ?
#
loop_
_entity_poly.entity_id
_entity_poly.type
_entity_poly.pdbx_seq_one_letter_code
_entity_poly.pdbx_strand_id
1 'polypeptide(L)'
;MDSNCYKEQINKLRKKANLSRNAHFMVASRYRAYHIFFQFIIITGSTIIAILTFANYDTFLPVTQNLTEEKYKLFVGAFASIIFIFTVIEGFLKFGEKVAKHENMGKQLTTFIRNADPIENSKLLNEDNVTQLTIHYNMLNEAAPTIPTRFIIKAKKELHQRIEISKILEVKPFTNVFFFKIHMKIKQTKSMKMQESSKETMVD
;
A
#
# COMPACT_ATOMS: atom_id res chain seq x y z
N MET A 1 10.78 -29.05 26.50
CA MET A 1 11.05 -27.75 25.83
C MET A 1 10.42 -26.66 26.66
N ASP A 2 11.17 -25.62 27.04
CA ASP A 2 10.70 -24.61 27.99
C ASP A 2 9.59 -23.73 27.42
N SER A 3 8.60 -23.37 28.26
CA SER A 3 7.52 -22.42 27.96
C SER A 3 8.03 -21.10 27.35
N ASN A 4 9.23 -20.65 27.75
CA ASN A 4 9.91 -19.48 27.19
C ASN A 4 10.28 -19.65 25.69
N CYS A 5 10.68 -20.85 25.27
CA CYS A 5 11.01 -21.15 23.88
C CYS A 5 9.76 -21.06 22.99
N TYR A 6 8.64 -21.63 23.44
CA TYR A 6 7.36 -21.55 22.73
C TYR A 6 6.84 -20.12 22.61
N LYS A 7 6.97 -19.33 23.68
CA LYS A 7 6.60 -17.91 23.68
C LYS A 7 7.42 -17.11 22.66
N GLU A 8 8.72 -17.38 22.56
CA GLU A 8 9.59 -16.71 21.59
C GLU A 8 9.20 -17.05 20.14
N GLN A 9 8.83 -18.31 19.87
CA GLN A 9 8.38 -18.76 18.55
C GLN A 9 7.06 -18.10 18.14
N ILE A 10 6.06 -18.06 19.02
CA ILE A 10 4.79 -17.38 18.76
C ILE A 10 5.03 -15.88 18.52
N ASN A 11 5.89 -15.25 19.31
CA ASN A 11 6.22 -13.84 19.12
C ASN A 11 6.91 -13.59 17.76
N LYS A 12 7.80 -14.50 17.31
CA LYS A 12 8.40 -14.44 15.97
C LYS A 12 7.34 -14.54 14.87
N LEU A 13 6.40 -15.48 14.97
CA LEU A 13 5.29 -15.62 14.02
C LEU A 13 4.42 -14.35 13.97
N ARG A 14 4.06 -13.81 15.15
CA ARG A 14 3.27 -12.57 15.25
C ARG A 14 4.00 -11.38 14.64
N LYS A 15 5.31 -11.25 14.85
CA LYS A 15 6.12 -10.17 14.23
C LYS A 15 6.13 -10.29 12.70
N LYS A 16 6.29 -11.51 12.16
CA LYS A 16 6.21 -11.75 10.70
C LYS A 16 4.82 -11.44 10.15
N ALA A 17 3.76 -11.91 10.81
CA ALA A 17 2.37 -11.62 10.44
C ALA A 17 2.06 -10.12 10.46
N ASN A 18 2.53 -9.37 11.47
CA ASN A 18 2.37 -7.93 11.54
C ASN A 18 3.06 -7.19 10.38
N LEU A 19 4.28 -7.60 10.03
CA LEU A 19 5.00 -7.01 8.90
C LEU A 19 4.27 -7.30 7.58
N SER A 20 3.86 -8.56 7.37
CA SER A 20 3.11 -8.98 6.18
C SER A 20 1.78 -8.23 6.06
N ARG A 21 1.02 -8.13 7.16
CA ARG A 21 -0.24 -7.38 7.25
C ARG A 21 -0.06 -5.93 6.80
N ASN A 22 0.95 -5.25 7.36
CA ASN A 22 1.22 -3.86 7.02
C ASN A 22 1.58 -3.71 5.53
N ALA A 23 2.39 -4.62 4.99
CA ALA A 23 2.74 -4.62 3.57
C ALA A 23 1.51 -4.83 2.67
N HIS A 24 0.62 -5.77 3.00
CA HIS A 24 -0.65 -5.97 2.28
C HIS A 24 -1.52 -4.71 2.28
N PHE A 25 -1.71 -4.06 3.43
CA PHE A 25 -2.49 -2.82 3.49
C PHE A 25 -1.85 -1.66 2.73
N MET A 26 -0.52 -1.56 2.72
CA MET A 26 0.17 -0.55 1.91
C MET A 26 -0.03 -0.76 0.41
N VAL A 27 0.03 -2.01 -0.05
CA VAL A 27 -0.24 -2.37 -1.44
C VAL A 27 -1.70 -2.09 -1.80
N ALA A 28 -2.64 -2.51 -0.94
CA ALA A 28 -4.06 -2.25 -1.12
C ALA A 28 -4.37 -0.75 -1.21
N SER A 29 -3.82 0.07 -0.31
CA SER A 29 -3.98 1.52 -0.34
C SER A 29 -3.47 2.13 -1.65
N ARG A 30 -2.33 1.65 -2.15
CA ARG A 30 -1.77 2.14 -3.44
C ARG A 30 -2.66 1.76 -4.62
N TYR A 31 -3.12 0.52 -4.70
CA TYR A 31 -4.05 0.10 -5.76
C TYR A 31 -5.42 0.77 -5.65
N ARG A 32 -5.88 1.08 -4.43
CA ARG A 32 -7.11 1.85 -4.20
C ARG A 32 -6.98 3.25 -4.78
N ALA A 33 -5.85 3.92 -4.55
CA ALA A 33 -5.61 5.24 -5.14
C ALA A 33 -5.67 5.19 -6.67
N TYR A 34 -5.05 4.17 -7.30
CA TYR A 34 -5.16 3.98 -8.74
C TYR A 34 -6.60 3.70 -9.19
N HIS A 35 -7.29 2.77 -8.54
CA HIS A 35 -8.67 2.45 -8.88
C HIS A 35 -9.59 3.68 -8.80
N ILE A 36 -9.51 4.46 -7.71
CA ILE A 36 -10.29 5.69 -7.56
C ILE A 36 -9.93 6.70 -8.65
N PHE A 37 -8.65 6.86 -8.98
CA PHE A 37 -8.21 7.76 -10.04
C PHE A 37 -8.77 7.38 -11.41
N PHE A 38 -8.66 6.10 -11.81
CA PHE A 38 -9.22 5.63 -13.08
C PHE A 38 -10.75 5.75 -13.10
N GLN A 39 -11.44 5.34 -12.04
CA GLN A 39 -12.90 5.47 -11.94
C GLN A 39 -13.34 6.94 -12.02
N PHE A 40 -12.62 7.85 -11.36
CA PHE A 40 -12.90 9.28 -11.44
C PHE A 40 -12.77 9.81 -12.87
N ILE A 41 -11.70 9.46 -13.58
CA ILE A 41 -11.50 9.85 -14.99
C ILE A 41 -12.60 9.29 -15.88
N ILE A 42 -12.93 8.01 -15.73
CA ILE A 42 -13.93 7.34 -16.55
C ILE A 42 -15.32 7.96 -16.33
N ILE A 43 -15.73 8.16 -15.07
CA ILE A 43 -17.05 8.73 -14.74
C ILE A 43 -17.15 10.19 -15.19
N THR A 44 -16.14 11.01 -14.88
CA THR A 44 -16.13 12.43 -15.26
C THR A 44 -16.07 12.59 -16.76
N GLY A 45 -15.18 11.84 -17.42
CA GLY A 45 -15.03 11.83 -18.88
C GLY A 45 -16.30 11.36 -19.58
N SER A 46 -16.93 10.29 -19.11
CA SER A 46 -18.20 9.79 -19.67
C SER A 46 -19.33 10.80 -19.52
N THR A 47 -19.42 11.47 -18.37
CA THR A 47 -20.38 12.56 -18.16
C THR A 47 -20.17 13.71 -19.14
N ILE A 48 -18.91 14.14 -19.33
CA ILE A 48 -18.57 15.19 -20.30
C ILE A 48 -18.93 14.76 -21.72
N ILE A 49 -18.60 13.53 -22.11
CA ILE A 49 -18.95 12.98 -23.43
C ILE A 49 -20.46 12.97 -23.62
N ALA A 50 -21.23 12.54 -22.62
CA ALA A 50 -22.69 12.55 -22.70
C ALA A 50 -23.22 13.97 -22.95
N ILE A 51 -22.74 14.96 -22.20
CA ILE A 51 -23.12 16.37 -22.41
C ILE A 51 -22.74 16.83 -23.83
N LEU A 52 -21.51 16.55 -24.28
CA LEU A 52 -21.05 16.91 -25.63
C LEU A 52 -21.76 16.12 -26.75
N THR A 53 -22.32 14.96 -26.47
CA THR A 53 -23.05 14.18 -27.47
C THR A 53 -24.46 14.73 -27.68
N PHE A 54 -25.09 15.24 -26.62
CA PHE A 54 -26.45 15.77 -26.67
C PHE A 54 -26.54 17.28 -26.86
N ALA A 55 -25.47 18.03 -26.61
CA ALA A 55 -25.42 19.45 -26.86
C ALA A 55 -25.17 19.73 -28.36
N ASN A 56 -25.94 20.66 -28.95
CA ASN A 56 -25.67 21.14 -30.30
C ASN A 56 -24.36 21.93 -30.33
N TYR A 57 -23.61 21.83 -31.44
CA TYR A 57 -22.33 22.54 -31.57
C TYR A 57 -22.49 24.07 -31.44
N ASP A 58 -23.65 24.61 -31.85
CA ASP A 58 -23.98 26.04 -31.75
C ASP A 58 -23.89 26.57 -30.31
N THR A 59 -24.16 25.72 -29.31
CA THR A 59 -24.08 26.08 -27.88
C THR A 59 -22.65 26.45 -27.47
N PHE A 60 -21.63 26.02 -28.23
CA PHE A 60 -20.21 26.27 -27.93
C PHE A 60 -19.57 27.36 -28.83
N LEU A 61 -20.30 27.90 -29.80
CA LEU A 61 -19.83 29.02 -30.64
C LEU A 61 -19.40 30.27 -29.84
N PRO A 62 -20.07 30.67 -28.73
CA PRO A 62 -19.63 31.82 -27.93
C PRO A 62 -18.26 31.62 -27.29
N VAL A 63 -17.87 30.36 -27.05
CA VAL A 63 -16.59 30.00 -26.41
C VAL A 63 -15.51 29.70 -27.46
N THR A 64 -15.91 29.22 -28.64
CA THR A 64 -15.00 28.80 -29.72
C THR A 64 -15.49 29.29 -31.07
N GLN A 65 -15.03 30.48 -31.48
CA GLN A 65 -15.51 31.18 -32.69
C GLN A 65 -15.21 30.46 -34.02
N ASN A 66 -14.31 29.47 -34.04
CA ASN A 66 -13.90 28.72 -35.24
C ASN A 66 -14.36 27.24 -35.22
N LEU A 67 -15.37 26.91 -34.43
CA LEU A 67 -15.89 25.55 -34.30
C LEU A 67 -16.83 25.22 -35.47
N THR A 68 -16.43 24.26 -36.31
CA THR A 68 -17.32 23.67 -37.32
C THR A 68 -17.91 22.36 -36.80
N GLU A 69 -19.07 21.95 -37.30
CA GLU A 69 -19.74 20.72 -36.89
C GLU A 69 -18.85 19.48 -37.05
N GLU A 70 -18.11 19.38 -38.15
CA GLU A 70 -17.16 18.28 -38.40
C GLU A 70 -16.05 18.23 -37.33
N LYS A 71 -15.46 19.39 -36.99
CA LYS A 71 -14.41 19.47 -35.96
C LYS A 71 -14.96 19.11 -34.59
N TYR A 72 -16.19 19.52 -34.28
CA TYR A 72 -16.87 19.17 -33.04
C TYR A 72 -17.07 17.66 -32.93
N LYS A 73 -17.67 17.03 -33.94
CA LYS A 73 -17.89 15.57 -33.97
C LYS A 73 -16.58 14.80 -33.86
N LEU A 74 -15.53 15.23 -34.57
CA LEU A 74 -14.22 14.60 -34.50
C LEU A 74 -13.58 14.74 -33.12
N PHE A 75 -13.71 15.91 -32.48
CA PHE A 75 -13.24 16.12 -31.11
C PHE A 75 -13.97 15.22 -30.11
N VAL A 76 -15.30 15.16 -30.17
CA VAL A 76 -16.11 14.29 -29.29
C VAL A 76 -15.75 12.83 -29.49
N GLY A 77 -15.61 12.37 -30.75
CA GLY A 77 -15.19 10.99 -31.06
C GLY A 77 -13.78 10.64 -30.58
N ALA A 78 -12.82 11.56 -30.75
CA ALA A 78 -11.46 11.37 -30.26
C ALA A 78 -11.42 11.31 -28.73
N PHE A 79 -12.14 12.21 -28.06
CA PHE A 79 -12.24 12.22 -26.60
C PHE A 79 -12.94 10.97 -26.06
N ALA A 80 -14.01 10.51 -26.70
CA ALA A 80 -14.69 9.26 -26.37
C ALA A 80 -13.77 8.04 -26.51
N SER A 81 -12.96 8.00 -27.58
CA SER A 81 -11.96 6.95 -27.78
C SER A 81 -10.93 6.91 -26.65
N ILE A 82 -10.47 8.06 -26.16
CA ILE A 82 -9.53 8.15 -25.04
C ILE A 82 -10.16 7.59 -23.76
N ILE A 83 -11.39 7.98 -23.42
CA ILE A 83 -12.08 7.48 -22.22
C ILE A 83 -12.35 5.98 -22.33
N PHE A 84 -12.67 5.49 -23.53
CA PHE A 84 -12.81 4.06 -23.77
C PHE A 84 -11.50 3.30 -23.52
N ILE A 85 -10.35 3.82 -23.98
CA ILE A 85 -9.04 3.24 -23.70
C ILE A 85 -8.79 3.15 -22.18
N PHE A 86 -9.10 4.21 -21.42
CA PHE A 86 -8.99 4.17 -19.96
C PHE A 86 -9.88 3.10 -19.33
N THR A 87 -11.09 2.92 -19.85
CA THR A 87 -12.03 1.88 -19.41
C THR A 87 -11.49 0.48 -19.67
N VAL A 88 -10.91 0.23 -20.85
CA VAL A 88 -10.27 -1.04 -21.20
C VAL A 88 -9.05 -1.32 -20.31
N ILE A 89 -8.21 -0.32 -20.06
CA ILE A 89 -7.05 -0.44 -19.17
C ILE A 89 -7.48 -0.81 -17.75
N GLU A 90 -8.52 -0.16 -17.23
CA GLU A 90 -9.07 -0.45 -15.89
C GLU A 90 -9.62 -1.88 -15.81
N GLY A 91 -10.38 -2.29 -16.83
CA GLY A 91 -10.95 -3.63 -16.95
C GLY A 91 -9.90 -4.75 -17.07
N PHE A 92 -8.73 -4.47 -17.70
CA PHE A 92 -7.63 -5.42 -17.79
C PHE A 92 -6.80 -5.49 -16.50
N LEU A 93 -6.47 -4.33 -15.92
CA LEU A 93 -5.60 -4.27 -14.74
C LEU A 93 -6.33 -4.66 -13.44
N LYS A 94 -7.66 -4.56 -13.43
CA LYS A 94 -8.55 -5.02 -12.34
C LYS A 94 -8.08 -4.54 -10.98
N PHE A 95 -7.80 -3.24 -10.86
CA PHE A 95 -7.27 -2.67 -9.63
C PHE A 95 -8.20 -2.91 -8.43
N GLY A 96 -9.52 -2.86 -8.62
CA GLY A 96 -10.49 -3.18 -7.58
C GLY A 96 -10.33 -4.59 -7.00
N GLU A 97 -10.19 -5.61 -7.84
CA GLU A 97 -9.95 -6.99 -7.39
C GLU A 97 -8.62 -7.11 -6.63
N LYS A 98 -7.56 -6.44 -7.10
CA LYS A 98 -6.26 -6.45 -6.41
C LYS A 98 -6.35 -5.81 -5.04
N VAL A 99 -7.08 -4.70 -4.89
CA VAL A 99 -7.36 -4.08 -3.59
C VAL A 99 -8.04 -5.09 -2.67
N ALA A 100 -9.15 -5.68 -3.12
CA ALA A 100 -9.92 -6.63 -2.32
C ALA A 100 -9.09 -7.83 -1.84
N LYS A 101 -8.26 -8.42 -2.73
CA LYS A 101 -7.36 -9.53 -2.39
C LYS A 101 -6.36 -9.15 -1.29
N HIS A 102 -5.67 -8.01 -1.44
CA HIS A 102 -4.69 -7.58 -0.44
C HIS A 102 -5.37 -7.14 0.88
N GLU A 103 -6.55 -6.52 0.85
CA GLU A 103 -7.29 -6.18 2.07
C GLU A 103 -7.80 -7.40 2.81
N ASN A 104 -8.33 -8.39 2.08
CA ASN A 104 -8.81 -9.63 2.68
C ASN A 104 -7.66 -10.36 3.39
N MET A 105 -6.49 -10.47 2.73
CA MET A 105 -5.31 -11.05 3.37
C MET A 105 -4.85 -10.25 4.60
N GLY A 106 -4.85 -8.91 4.52
CA GLY A 106 -4.58 -8.05 5.68
C GLY A 106 -5.56 -8.28 6.85
N LYS A 107 -6.85 -8.50 6.56
CA LYS A 107 -7.86 -8.85 7.57
C LYS A 107 -7.62 -10.23 8.17
N GLN A 108 -7.33 -11.24 7.35
CA GLN A 108 -7.02 -12.60 7.81
C GLN A 108 -5.78 -12.62 8.72
N LEU A 109 -4.71 -11.91 8.33
CA LEU A 109 -3.52 -11.75 9.16
C LEU A 109 -3.81 -10.99 10.47
N THR A 110 -4.74 -10.03 10.45
CA THR A 110 -5.20 -9.35 11.67
C THR A 110 -5.90 -10.31 12.62
N THR A 111 -6.78 -11.16 12.08
CA THR A 111 -7.44 -12.22 12.85
C THR A 111 -6.43 -13.21 13.42
N PHE A 112 -5.44 -13.63 12.62
CA PHE A 112 -4.35 -14.49 13.09
C PHE A 112 -3.62 -13.88 14.29
N ILE A 113 -3.22 -12.60 14.20
CA ILE A 113 -2.54 -11.90 15.30
C ILE A 113 -3.42 -11.86 16.56
N ARG A 114 -4.71 -11.53 16.42
CA ARG A 114 -5.65 -11.49 17.53
C ARG A 114 -5.83 -12.85 18.20
N ASN A 115 -5.80 -13.93 17.43
CA ASN A 115 -5.92 -15.30 17.95
C ASN A 115 -4.62 -15.79 18.59
N ALA A 116 -3.47 -15.30 18.14
CA ALA A 116 -2.16 -15.65 18.70
C ALA A 116 -1.88 -14.99 20.07
N ASP A 117 -2.39 -13.77 20.30
CA ASP A 117 -2.19 -13.02 21.55
C ASP A 117 -2.66 -13.75 22.83
N PRO A 118 -3.86 -14.34 22.91
CA PRO A 118 -4.29 -15.08 24.10
C PRO A 118 -3.48 -16.37 24.30
N ILE A 119 -3.02 -17.00 23.21
CA ILE A 119 -2.19 -18.23 23.27
C ILE A 119 -0.81 -17.90 23.84
N GLU A 120 -0.18 -16.80 23.41
CA GLU A 120 1.12 -16.33 23.94
C GLU A 120 1.06 -16.00 25.44
N ASN A 121 -0.08 -15.50 25.92
CA ASN A 121 -0.28 -15.11 27.31
C ASN A 121 -0.85 -16.23 28.19
N SER A 122 -1.13 -17.40 27.61
CA SER A 122 -1.64 -18.55 28.34
C SER A 122 -0.56 -19.13 29.27
N LYS A 123 -0.96 -19.57 30.47
CA LYS A 123 -0.07 -20.21 31.44
C LYS A 123 0.33 -21.63 31.04
N LEU A 124 -0.40 -22.26 30.12
CA LEU A 124 -0.22 -23.62 29.63
C LEU A 124 0.10 -23.61 28.13
N LEU A 125 1.33 -23.21 27.82
CA LEU A 125 1.86 -23.23 26.45
C LEU A 125 2.34 -24.64 26.11
N ASN A 126 1.60 -25.30 25.22
CA ASN A 126 1.94 -26.61 24.69
C ASN A 126 2.52 -26.49 23.26
N GLU A 127 3.29 -27.50 22.87
CA GLU A 127 3.87 -27.61 21.53
C GLU A 127 2.80 -27.63 20.43
N ASP A 128 1.67 -28.31 20.67
CA ASP A 128 0.54 -28.38 19.74
C ASP A 128 0.00 -26.98 19.38
N ASN A 129 -0.08 -26.06 20.34
CA ASN A 129 -0.51 -24.68 20.09
C ASN A 129 0.43 -23.93 19.14
N VAL A 130 1.73 -24.16 19.27
CA VAL A 130 2.75 -23.53 18.41
C VAL A 130 2.70 -24.13 17.01
N THR A 131 2.54 -25.45 16.92
CA THR A 131 2.41 -26.17 15.65
C THR A 131 1.16 -25.73 14.91
N GLN A 132 0.00 -25.69 15.57
CA GLN A 132 -1.26 -25.22 14.96
C GLN A 132 -1.17 -23.77 14.48
N LEU A 133 -0.58 -22.87 15.26
CA LEU A 133 -0.34 -21.48 14.83
C LEU A 133 0.61 -21.41 13.63
N THR A 134 1.65 -22.26 13.59
CA THR A 134 2.60 -22.31 12.48
C THR A 134 1.92 -22.79 11.19
N ILE A 135 1.13 -23.87 11.28
CA ILE A 135 0.38 -24.41 10.13
C ILE A 135 -0.61 -23.36 9.63
N HIS A 136 -1.40 -22.73 10.52
CA HIS A 136 -2.33 -21.67 10.14
C HIS A 136 -1.62 -20.49 9.48
N TYR A 137 -0.47 -20.06 10.01
CA TYR A 137 0.32 -18.99 9.39
C TYR A 137 0.85 -19.36 8.00
N ASN A 138 1.30 -20.60 7.81
CA ASN A 138 1.79 -21.09 6.52
C ASN A 138 0.66 -21.15 5.49
N MET A 139 -0.50 -21.69 5.86
CA MET A 139 -1.70 -21.70 5.01
C MET A 139 -2.08 -20.28 4.55
N LEU A 140 -2.02 -19.29 5.45
CA LEU A 140 -2.27 -17.90 5.10
C LEU A 140 -1.24 -17.35 4.09
N ASN A 141 0.04 -17.69 4.24
CA ASN A 141 1.07 -17.23 3.29
C ASN A 141 0.96 -17.91 1.93
N GLU A 142 0.58 -19.18 1.87
CA GLU A 142 0.37 -19.91 0.63
C GLU A 142 -0.81 -19.34 -0.17
N ALA A 143 -1.88 -18.93 0.52
CA ALA A 143 -3.01 -18.25 -0.08
C ALA A 143 -2.76 -16.76 -0.39
N ALA A 144 -1.60 -16.20 0.00
CA ALA A 144 -1.38 -14.76 -0.07
C ALA A 144 -1.06 -14.28 -1.49
N PRO A 145 -1.66 -13.16 -1.93
CA PRO A 145 -1.25 -12.52 -3.17
C PRO A 145 0.19 -11.99 -3.04
N THR A 146 0.97 -12.15 -4.10
CA THR A 146 2.39 -11.76 -4.14
C THR A 146 2.59 -10.28 -3.77
N ILE A 147 3.46 -10.01 -2.80
CA ILE A 147 3.85 -8.64 -2.43
C ILE A 147 5.20 -8.32 -3.08
N PRO A 148 5.32 -7.21 -3.84
CA PRO A 148 6.61 -6.79 -4.34
C PRO A 148 7.58 -6.41 -3.20
N THR A 149 8.84 -6.83 -3.30
CA THR A 149 9.87 -6.65 -2.26
C THR A 149 10.01 -5.21 -1.76
N ARG A 150 9.85 -4.22 -2.65
CA ARG A 150 9.87 -2.79 -2.30
C ARG A 150 8.88 -2.42 -1.18
N PHE A 151 7.70 -3.05 -1.16
CA PHE A 151 6.68 -2.77 -0.14
C PHE A 151 7.03 -3.42 1.19
N ILE A 152 7.64 -4.59 1.18
CA ILE A 152 8.14 -5.27 2.38
C ILE A 152 9.24 -4.43 3.04
N ILE A 153 10.22 -3.97 2.25
CA ILE A 153 11.30 -3.11 2.72
C ILE A 153 10.74 -1.81 3.29
N LYS A 154 9.78 -1.19 2.60
CA LYS A 154 9.13 0.03 3.07
C LYS A 154 8.38 -0.18 4.37
N ALA A 155 7.62 -1.26 4.50
CA ALA A 155 6.91 -1.61 5.73
C ALA A 155 7.88 -1.84 6.90
N LYS A 156 9.01 -2.51 6.64
CA LYS A 156 10.08 -2.71 7.63
C LYS A 156 10.68 -1.38 8.08
N LYS A 157 10.96 -0.47 7.14
CA LYS A 157 11.46 0.88 7.43
C LYS A 157 10.48 1.68 8.28
N GLU A 158 9.19 1.68 7.91
CA GLU A 158 8.15 2.38 8.68
C GLU A 158 8.00 1.81 10.09
N LEU A 159 8.10 0.48 10.25
CA LEU A 159 8.08 -0.15 11.57
C LEU A 159 9.24 0.31 12.44
N HIS A 160 10.47 0.30 11.93
CA HIS A 160 11.64 0.78 12.68
C HIS A 160 11.50 2.26 13.07
N GLN A 161 11.04 3.09 12.14
CA GLN A 161 10.79 4.52 12.43
C GLN A 161 9.75 4.70 13.54
N ARG A 162 8.65 3.94 13.53
CA ARG A 162 7.63 4.01 14.59
C ARG A 162 8.19 3.61 15.95
N ILE A 163 9.03 2.57 15.99
CA ILE A 163 9.69 2.13 17.23
C ILE A 163 10.63 3.22 17.77
N GLU A 164 11.45 3.84 16.92
CA GLU A 164 12.34 4.94 17.33
C GLU A 164 11.56 6.17 17.81
N ILE A 165 10.47 6.52 17.12
CA ILE A 165 9.57 7.58 17.55
C ILE A 165 8.99 7.26 18.93
N SER A 166 8.52 6.03 19.15
CA SER A 166 7.98 5.60 20.45
C SER A 166 9.00 5.78 21.57
N LYS A 167 10.23 5.28 21.36
CA LYS A 167 11.32 5.41 22.34
C LYS A 167 11.63 6.86 22.71
N ILE A 168 11.53 7.78 21.74
CA ILE A 168 11.83 9.19 21.99
C ILE A 168 10.67 9.90 22.64
N LEU A 169 9.43 9.56 22.29
CA LEU A 169 8.24 10.09 22.96
C LEU A 169 8.17 9.64 24.42
N GLU A 170 8.63 8.42 24.74
CA GLU A 170 8.76 7.94 26.12
C GLU A 170 9.70 8.82 26.96
N VAL A 171 10.79 9.33 26.37
CA VAL A 171 11.75 10.19 27.05
C VAL A 171 11.34 11.68 26.99
N LYS A 172 10.73 12.11 25.88
CA LYS A 172 10.35 13.50 25.60
C LYS A 172 8.97 13.57 24.94
N PRO A 173 7.88 13.60 25.73
CA PRO A 173 6.51 13.45 25.23
C PRO A 173 6.04 14.60 24.33
N PHE A 174 6.57 15.82 24.50
CA PHE A 174 6.17 17.00 23.73
C PHE A 174 6.97 17.21 22.43
N THR A 175 7.78 16.23 22.02
CA THR A 175 8.60 16.36 20.82
C THR A 175 7.73 16.29 19.57
N ASN A 176 7.84 17.28 18.68
CA ASN A 176 7.13 17.26 17.41
C ASN A 176 7.67 16.14 16.49
N VAL A 177 6.83 15.12 16.26
CA VAL A 177 7.13 13.91 15.47
C VAL A 177 7.54 14.24 14.02
N PHE A 178 7.03 15.35 13.46
CA PHE A 178 7.36 15.75 12.09
C PHE A 178 8.83 16.15 11.95
N PHE A 179 9.33 17.01 12.84
CA PHE A 179 10.74 17.42 12.85
C PHE A 179 11.67 16.22 13.10
N PHE A 180 11.26 15.30 13.96
CA PHE A 180 12.03 14.08 14.19
C PHE A 180 12.14 13.19 12.94
N LYS A 181 11.04 13.01 12.20
CA LYS A 181 11.07 12.27 10.92
C LYS A 181 12.00 12.91 9.89
N ILE A 182 12.04 14.24 9.83
CA ILE A 182 12.96 14.98 8.96
C ILE A 182 14.41 14.78 9.40
N HIS A 183 14.70 14.94 10.68
CA HIS A 183 16.04 14.76 11.24
C HIS A 183 16.58 13.35 10.95
N MET A 184 15.76 12.31 11.13
CA MET A 184 16.12 10.93 10.83
C MET A 184 16.41 10.69 9.35
N LYS A 185 15.63 11.29 8.44
CA LYS A 185 15.93 11.23 6.99
C LYS A 185 17.28 11.86 6.67
N ILE A 186 17.56 13.04 7.23
CA ILE A 186 18.83 13.75 7.00
C ILE A 186 20.01 12.93 7.57
N LYS A 187 19.85 12.35 8.76
CA LYS A 187 20.87 11.52 9.40
C LYS A 187 21.20 10.26 8.57
N GLN A 188 20.18 9.59 8.03
CA GLN A 188 20.36 8.42 7.15
C GLN A 188 21.12 8.77 5.86
N THR A 189 20.82 9.92 5.25
CA THR A 189 21.53 10.37 4.05
C THR A 189 22.99 10.74 4.36
N LYS A 190 23.26 11.35 5.52
CA LYS A 190 24.63 11.68 5.95
C LYS A 190 25.46 10.44 6.26
N SER A 191 24.89 9.43 6.92
CA SER A 191 25.61 8.18 7.24
C SER A 191 25.93 7.35 5.99
N MET A 192 25.05 7.34 4.98
CA MET A 192 25.31 6.69 3.69
C MET A 192 26.47 7.37 2.95
N LYS A 193 26.48 8.70 2.90
CA LYS A 193 27.58 9.46 2.27
C LYS A 193 28.94 9.26 2.95
N MET A 194 28.98 9.15 4.28
CA MET A 194 30.22 8.81 5.00
C MET A 194 30.71 7.39 4.69
N GLN A 195 29.80 6.41 4.58
CA GLN A 195 30.19 5.03 4.23
C GLN A 195 30.65 4.86 2.78
N GLU A 196 30.13 5.65 1.84
CA GLU A 196 30.63 5.68 0.45
C GLU A 196 32.02 6.33 0.39
N SER A 197 32.22 7.46 1.08
CA SER A 197 33.51 8.15 1.14
C SER A 197 34.62 7.30 1.79
N SER A 198 34.31 6.47 2.79
CA SER A 198 35.29 5.56 3.41
C SER A 198 35.59 4.30 2.57
N LYS A 199 34.76 3.95 1.59
CA LYS A 199 35.03 2.84 0.66
C LYS A 199 35.92 3.28 -0.50
N GLU A 200 35.82 4.54 -0.93
CA GLU A 200 36.73 5.11 -1.94
C GLU A 200 38.17 5.25 -1.40
N THR A 201 38.35 5.48 -0.10
CA THR A 201 39.69 5.59 0.52
C THR A 201 40.41 4.25 0.77
N MET A 202 39.78 3.11 0.48
CA MET A 202 40.38 1.77 0.67
C MET A 202 40.61 1.03 -0.66
N VAL A 203 40.44 1.69 -1.80
CA VAL A 203 40.69 1.13 -3.14
C VAL A 203 41.92 1.77 -3.82
N ASP A 204 42.60 2.69 -3.14
CA ASP A 204 43.90 3.24 -3.53
C ASP A 204 45.06 2.59 -2.75
#